data_AF-A0A0M6XLG0-F1
#
_entry.id   AF-A0A0M6XLG0-F1
#
_cell.length_a   1.000
_cell.length_b   1.000
_cell.length_c   1.000
_cell.angle_alpha   90.00
_cell.angle_beta   90.00
_cell.angle_gamma   90.00
#
_symmetry.space_group_name_H-M   'P 1'
#
loop_
_entity.id
_entity.type
_entity.pdbx_description
1 polymer ?
#
loop_
_entity_poly.entity_id
_entity_poly.type
_entity_poly.pdbx_seq_one_letter_code
_entity_poly.pdbx_strand_id
1 'polypeptide(L)' 'MTRTPCRPVSLGGRLVDEVTSTAFGHRIGKPVAMVILSCAGAPPGTEVEGEVFGRRIPARVHGDAPLYDPANERMRA' A
#
# COMPACT_ATOMS: atom_id res chain seq x y z
N MET A 1 1.59 20.89 -14.79
CA MET A 1 1.82 19.63 -14.03
C MET A 1 0.74 19.49 -12.99
N THR A 2 -0.39 18.88 -13.35
CA THR A 2 -1.53 18.61 -12.48
C THR A 2 -1.10 17.61 -11.40
N ARG A 3 -1.23 18.00 -10.13
CA ARG A 3 -0.92 17.13 -8.98
C ARG A 3 -2.04 16.10 -8.82
N THR A 4 -1.83 14.87 -9.28
CA THR A 4 -2.70 13.74 -8.94
C THR A 4 -2.68 13.55 -7.40
N PRO A 5 -3.84 13.38 -6.75
CA PRO A 5 -3.94 13.41 -5.28
C PRO A 5 -3.18 12.30 -4.57
N CYS A 6 -3.01 11.13 -5.22
CA CYS A 6 -2.23 10.00 -4.73
C CYS A 6 -1.08 9.75 -5.70
N ARG A 7 0.15 10.01 -5.27
CA ARG A 7 1.36 9.96 -6.10
C ARG A 7 2.13 8.65 -5.90
N PRO A 8 3.07 8.34 -6.79
CA PRO A 8 3.68 7.03 -6.87
C PRO A 8 4.53 6.69 -5.65
N VAL A 9 4.53 5.41 -5.31
CA VAL A 9 5.32 4.83 -4.24
C VAL A 9 6.79 4.92 -4.61
N SER A 10 7.61 5.36 -3.65
CA SER A 10 9.06 5.37 -3.79
C SER A 10 9.74 4.36 -2.87
N LEU A 11 10.79 3.73 -3.39
CA LEU A 11 11.68 2.81 -2.68
C LEU A 11 13.09 3.38 -2.74
N GLY A 12 13.68 3.70 -1.58
CA GLY A 12 15.02 4.29 -1.53
C GLY A 12 15.14 5.58 -2.37
N GLY A 13 14.07 6.37 -2.47
CA GLY A 13 14.03 7.61 -3.26
C GLY A 13 13.82 7.42 -4.77
N ARG A 14 13.71 6.18 -5.28
CA ARG A 14 13.30 5.91 -6.66
C ARG A 14 11.80 5.68 -6.75
N LEU A 15 11.17 6.34 -7.71
CA LEU A 15 9.76 6.19 -8.04
C LEU A 15 9.55 4.78 -8.64
N VAL A 16 8.69 3.98 -8.00
CA VAL A 16 8.46 2.58 -8.36
C VAL A 16 7.19 2.43 -9.19
N ASP A 17 6.04 2.91 -8.70
CA ASP A 17 4.76 2.79 -9.41
C ASP A 17 3.66 3.67 -8.80
N GLU A 18 2.52 3.82 -9.49
CA GLU A 18 1.37 4.62 -9.07
C GLU A 18 0.35 3.83 -8.21
N VAL A 19 -0.29 4.54 -7.28
CA VAL A 19 -1.33 3.98 -6.43
C VAL A 19 -2.62 3.80 -7.23
N THR A 20 -3.11 2.56 -7.32
CA THR A 20 -4.31 2.22 -8.10
C THR A 20 -5.60 2.41 -7.30
N SER A 21 -5.57 2.13 -6.00
CA SER A 21 -6.73 2.23 -5.13
C SER A 21 -6.31 2.52 -3.70
N THR A 22 -7.10 3.30 -2.97
CA THR A 22 -6.88 3.58 -1.54
C THR A 22 -8.19 3.59 -0.77
N ALA A 23 -8.13 3.20 0.49
CA ALA A 23 -9.25 3.28 1.43
C ALA A 23 -8.75 3.33 2.88
N PHE A 24 -9.63 3.72 3.80
CA PHE A 24 -9.36 3.55 5.23
C PHE A 24 -9.83 2.16 5.69
N GLY A 25 -8.91 1.33 6.15
CA GLY A 25 -9.21 0.01 6.69
C GLY A 25 -9.80 0.10 8.09
N HIS A 26 -11.11 0.31 8.21
CA HIS A 26 -11.79 0.48 9.51
C HIS A 26 -11.53 -0.66 10.51
N ARG A 27 -11.35 -1.90 10.02
CA ARG A 27 -11.07 -3.07 10.88
C ARG A 27 -9.66 -3.10 11.45
N ILE A 28 -8.69 -2.50 10.75
CA ILE A 28 -7.28 -2.44 11.17
C ILE A 28 -6.89 -1.05 11.70
N GLY A 29 -7.79 -0.07 11.60
CA GLY A 29 -7.58 1.32 12.05
C GLY A 29 -6.50 2.07 11.28
N LYS A 30 -6.23 1.71 10.02
CA LYS A 30 -5.10 2.26 9.23
C LYS A 30 -5.52 2.54 7.78
N PRO A 31 -4.92 3.57 7.13
CA PRO A 31 -5.05 3.74 5.69
C PRO A 31 -4.37 2.60 4.93
N VAL A 32 -4.99 2.19 3.82
CA VAL A 32 -4.50 1.11 2.94
C VAL A 32 -4.44 1.64 1.53
N ALA A 33 -3.36 1.28 0.82
CA ALA A 33 -3.16 1.59 -0.59
C ALA A 33 -2.79 0.32 -1.34
N MET A 34 -3.29 0.19 -2.56
CA MET A 34 -2.97 -0.89 -3.48
C MET A 34 -2.13 -0.32 -4.63
N VAL A 35 -1.06 -1.03 -4.95
CA VAL A 35 0.00 -0.59 -5.86
C VAL A 35 0.53 -1.83 -6.55
N ILE A 36 0.78 -1.74 -7.85
CA ILE A 36 1.49 -2.80 -8.56
C ILE A 36 2.98 -2.54 -8.32
N LEU A 37 3.71 -3.53 -7.84
CA LEU A 37 5.13 -3.41 -7.57
C LEU A 37 5.87 -4.60 -8.19
N SER A 38 7.10 -4.38 -8.64
CA SER A 38 7.97 -5.49 -9.03
C SER A 38 8.35 -6.30 -7.79
N CYS A 39 8.00 -7.59 -7.77
CA CYS A 39 8.29 -8.50 -6.66
C CYS A 39 9.79 -8.59 -6.33
N ALA A 40 10.66 -8.41 -7.33
CA ALA A 40 12.11 -8.43 -7.13
C ALA A 40 12.63 -7.18 -6.38
N GLY A 41 11.91 -6.05 -6.47
CA GLY A 41 12.29 -4.80 -5.83
C GLY A 41 11.63 -4.55 -4.48
N ALA A 42 10.46 -5.15 -4.22
CA ALA A 42 9.66 -4.82 -3.05
C ALA A 42 8.99 -6.07 -2.44
N PRO A 43 9.76 -7.02 -1.86
CA PRO A 43 9.20 -8.17 -1.18
C PRO A 43 8.34 -7.74 0.04
N PRO A 44 7.45 -8.63 0.54
CA PRO A 44 6.67 -8.36 1.74
C PRO A 44 7.55 -7.90 2.92
N GLY A 45 7.09 -6.86 3.60
CA GLY A 45 7.81 -6.26 4.71
C GLY A 45 8.76 -5.12 4.32
N THR A 46 8.97 -4.87 3.03
CA THR A 46 9.77 -3.73 2.54
C THR A 46 9.12 -2.40 2.90
N GLU A 47 9.93 -1.46 3.38
CA GLU A 47 9.50 -0.08 3.65
C GLU A 47 9.47 0.73 2.36
N VAL A 48 8.39 1.47 2.18
CA VAL A 48 8.16 2.31 1.00
C VAL A 48 7.51 3.62 1.42
N GLU A 49 7.61 4.66 0.59
CA GLU A 49 6.96 5.94 0.86
C GLU A 49 5.88 6.20 -0.18
N GLY A 50 4.63 6.39 0.26
CA GLY A 50 3.56 6.92 -0.58
C GLY A 50 3.46 8.44 -0.45
N GLU A 51 2.93 9.13 -1.46
CA GLU A 51 2.67 10.58 -1.39
C GLU A 51 1.16 10.86 -1.49
N VAL A 52 0.64 11.62 -0.53
CA VAL A 52 -0.76 12.08 -0.51
C VAL A 52 -0.75 13.61 -0.40
N PHE A 53 -1.28 14.29 -1.41
CA PHE A 53 -1.29 15.77 -1.50
C PHE A 53 0.07 16.46 -1.29
N GLY A 54 1.19 15.82 -1.66
CA GLY A 54 2.53 16.35 -1.45
C GLY A 54 3.17 16.01 -0.11
N ARG A 55 2.46 15.28 0.77
CA ARG A 55 3.03 14.74 2.01
C ARG A 55 3.47 13.30 1.79
N ARG A 56 4.74 13.00 2.10
CA ARG A 56 5.25 11.64 2.14
C ARG A 56 4.77 10.91 3.40
N ILE A 57 4.30 9.69 3.22
CA ILE A 57 3.75 8.82 4.26
C ILE A 57 4.50 7.49 4.19
N PRO A 58 5.15 7.05 5.30
CA PRO A 58 5.78 5.75 5.34
C PRO A 58 4.71 4.66 5.29
N ALA A 59 4.97 3.65 4.47
CA ALA A 59 4.14 2.48 4.28
C ALA A 59 5.01 1.23 4.23
N ARG A 60 4.38 0.06 4.37
CA ARG A 60 5.06 -1.22 4.35
C ARG A 60 4.33 -2.15 3.40
N VAL A 61 5.07 -2.82 2.52
CA VAL A 61 4.51 -3.81 1.61
C VAL A 61 3.91 -4.95 2.41
N HIS A 62 2.61 -5.19 2.23
CA HIS A 62 1.93 -6.32 2.85
C HIS A 62 2.18 -7.59 2.03
N GLY A 63 2.13 -8.75 2.69
CA GLY A 63 2.23 -10.04 2.00
C GLY A 63 0.91 -10.45 1.34
N ASP A 64 0.85 -11.70 0.90
CA ASP A 64 -0.28 -12.25 0.13
C ASP A 64 -1.54 -12.49 0.97
N ALA A 65 -1.41 -12.45 2.30
CA ALA A 65 -2.54 -12.63 3.20
C ALA A 65 -3.49 -11.42 3.16
N PRO A 66 -4.80 -11.64 3.39
CA PRO A 66 -5.71 -10.54 3.69
C PRO A 66 -5.29 -9.79 4.95
N LEU A 67 -5.48 -8.46 4.95
CA LEU A 67 -5.29 -7.61 6.14
C LEU A 67 -6.25 -7.95 7.28
N TYR A 68 -7.33 -8.68 7.00
CA TYR A 68 -8.36 -9.03 7.96
C TYR A 68 -8.90 -10.42 7.67
N ASP A 69 -9.07 -11.23 8.73
CA ASP A 69 -9.54 -12.62 8.67
C ASP A 69 -8.76 -13.48 7.66
N PRO A 70 -7.44 -13.66 7.85
CA PRO A 70 -6.62 -14.41 6.90
C PRO A 70 -6.97 -15.90 6.85
N ALA A 71 -7.53 -16.47 7.93
CA ALA A 71 -8.00 -17.85 7.99
C ALA A 71 -9.39 -18.04 7.37
N ASN A 72 -10.07 -16.95 7.01
CA ASN A 72 -11.43 -16.94 6.47
C ASN A 72 -12.44 -17.68 7.38
N GLU A 73 -12.26 -17.55 8.69
CA GLU A 73 -13.10 -18.26 9.68
C GLU A 73 -14.54 -17.76 9.64
N ARG A 74 -14.76 -16.49 9.27
CA ARG A 74 -16.09 -15.87 9.32
C ARG A 74 -16.98 -16.19 8.12
N MET A 75 -16.42 -16.42 6.93
CA MET A 75 -17.24 -16.82 5.78
C MET A 75 -17.49 -18.32 5.72
N ARG A 76 -16.69 -19.12 6.43
CA ARG A 76 -16.81 -20.59 6.44
C ARG A 76 -17.80 -21.12 7.48
N ALA A 77 -18.21 -20.28 8.43
CA ALA A 77 -19.15 -20.61 9.50
C ALA A 77 -20.61 -20.66 9.01
#